data_AF-A0A383CQX8-F1
#
_entry.id   AF-A0A383CQX8-F1
#
_cell.length_a   1.000
_cell.length_b   1.000
_cell.length_c   1.000
_cell.angle_alpha   90.00
_cell.angle_beta   90.00
_cell.angle_gamma   90.00
#
_symmetry.space_group_name_H-M   'P 1'
#
loop_
_entity.id
_entity.type
_entity.pdbx_description
1 polymer ?
#
loop_
_entity_poly.entity_id
_entity_poly.type
_entity_poly.pdbx_seq_one_letter_code
_entity_poly.pdbx_strand_id
1 'polypeptide(L)'
;MFSNLVENYPIFNVFKYLTVRTGLSMFTSMIVVFFIGNPIINYFASKKIHNPIRSDGPTDHIVKKIGTPTMGGVLILIGIFSGVLLWSD
;
A
#
# COMPACT_ATOMS: atom_id res chain seq x y z
N MET A 1 4.75 -16.30 -17.76
CA MET A 1 6.05 -15.79 -18.26
C MET A 1 7.27 -16.49 -17.63
N PHE A 2 7.15 -17.10 -16.44
CA PHE A 2 8.27 -17.75 -15.72
C PHE A 2 8.49 -19.25 -15.99
N SER A 3 7.68 -19.90 -16.83
CA SER A 3 7.76 -21.36 -17.07
C SER A 3 9.09 -21.81 -17.67
N ASN A 4 9.73 -20.97 -18.49
CA ASN A 4 10.97 -21.33 -19.20
C ASN A 4 12.26 -21.19 -18.36
N LEU A 5 12.26 -20.39 -17.27
CA LEU A 5 13.46 -20.20 -16.43
C LEU A 5 13.56 -21.26 -15.30
N VAL A 6 12.44 -21.88 -14.94
CA VAL A 6 12.38 -22.90 -13.87
C VAL A 6 13.09 -24.20 -14.28
N GLU A 7 13.21 -24.50 -15.58
CA GLU A 7 13.90 -25.71 -16.06
C GLU A 7 15.43 -25.63 -15.90
N ASN A 8 16.01 -24.43 -15.75
CA ASN A 8 17.46 -24.27 -15.72
C ASN A 8 18.05 -24.13 -14.30
N TYR A 9 17.23 -23.81 -13.28
CA TYR A 9 17.70 -23.69 -11.89
C TYR A 9 16.69 -24.29 -10.89
N PRO A 10 17.06 -25.32 -10.11
CA PRO A 10 16.15 -25.94 -9.13
C PRO A 10 15.69 -24.99 -8.02
N ILE A 11 16.43 -23.91 -7.76
CA ILE A 11 16.07 -22.85 -6.79
C ILE A 11 14.82 -22.06 -7.23
N PHE A 12 14.55 -21.99 -8.55
CA PHE A 12 13.42 -21.24 -9.09
C PHE A 12 12.08 -22.00 -8.95
N ASN A 13 12.12 -23.30 -8.64
CA ASN A 13 10.91 -24.09 -8.37
C ASN A 13 10.14 -23.62 -7.12
N VAL A 14 10.81 -22.88 -6.22
CA VAL A 14 10.20 -22.31 -5.01
C VAL A 14 9.16 -21.23 -5.37
N PHE A 15 9.34 -20.51 -6.48
CA PHE A 15 8.38 -19.51 -6.98
C PHE A 15 7.14 -20.11 -7.66
N LYS A 16 7.12 -21.43 -7.87
CA LYS A 16 5.98 -22.18 -8.41
C LYS A 16 4.90 -22.42 -7.34
N TYR A 17 5.27 -22.39 -6.06
CA TYR A 17 4.32 -22.56 -4.98
C TYR A 17 3.50 -21.28 -4.77
N LEU A 18 2.17 -21.42 -4.83
CA LEU A 18 1.23 -20.33 -4.63
C LEU A 18 1.45 -19.61 -3.29
N THR A 19 1.75 -20.36 -2.22
CA THR A 19 1.99 -19.84 -0.87
C THR A 19 3.23 -18.95 -0.79
N VAL A 20 4.30 -19.29 -1.50
CA VAL A 20 5.53 -18.48 -1.53
C VAL A 20 5.27 -17.17 -2.25
N ARG A 21 4.59 -17.25 -3.39
CA ARG A 21 4.22 -16.10 -4.21
C ARG A 21 3.31 -15.12 -3.47
N THR A 22 2.29 -15.61 -2.77
CA THR A 22 1.40 -14.75 -1.96
C THR A 22 2.12 -14.15 -0.76
N GLY A 23 2.97 -14.93 -0.08
CA GLY A 23 3.82 -14.41 1.00
C GLY A 23 4.73 -13.28 0.54
N LEU A 24 5.47 -13.48 -0.55
CA LEU A 24 6.36 -12.46 -1.11
C LEU A 24 5.59 -11.23 -1.63
N SER A 25 4.41 -11.42 -2.21
CA SER A 25 3.51 -10.33 -2.60
C SER A 25 3.07 -9.47 -1.42
N MET A 26 2.71 -10.09 -0.30
CA MET A 26 2.34 -9.38 0.93
C MET A 26 3.52 -8.59 1.51
N PHE A 27 4.69 -9.22 1.62
CA PHE A 27 5.90 -8.56 2.13
C PHE A 27 6.34 -7.39 1.25
N THR A 28 6.35 -7.57 -0.08
CA THR A 28 6.72 -6.51 -1.01
C THR A 28 5.74 -5.35 -0.97
N SER A 29 4.43 -5.62 -0.95
CA SER A 29 3.39 -4.59 -0.76
C SER A 29 3.63 -3.77 0.51
N MET A 30 3.92 -4.43 1.64
CA MET A 30 4.18 -3.74 2.91
C MET A 30 5.41 -2.83 2.83
N ILE A 31 6.51 -3.30 2.25
CA ILE A 31 7.74 -2.51 2.09
C ILE A 31 7.48 -1.30 1.17
N VAL A 32 6.74 -1.50 0.08
CA VAL A 32 6.38 -0.44 -0.87
C VAL A 32 5.54 0.63 -0.16
N VAL A 33 4.56 0.24 0.65
CA VAL A 33 3.72 1.17 1.42
C VAL A 33 4.55 1.97 2.42
N PHE A 34 5.53 1.37 3.10
CA PHE A 34 6.41 2.10 4.02
C PHE A 34 7.29 3.13 3.30
N PHE A 35 7.87 2.77 2.15
CA PHE A 35 8.70 3.69 1.36
C PHE A 35 7.88 4.84 0.74
N ILE A 36 6.71 4.53 0.21
CA ILE A 36 5.84 5.48 -0.50
C ILE A 36 4.91 6.24 0.48
N GLY A 37 4.80 5.79 1.73
CA GLY A 37 3.97 6.39 2.78
C GLY A 37 4.24 7.86 3.00
N ASN A 38 5.47 8.22 3.39
CA ASN A 38 5.85 9.61 3.68
C ASN A 38 5.56 10.60 2.53
N PRO A 39 6.00 10.36 1.28
CA PRO A 39 5.74 11.31 0.19
C PRO A 39 4.25 11.43 -0.13
N ILE A 40 3.48 10.34 -0.08
CA ILE A 40 2.03 10.40 -0.31
C ILE A 40 1.31 11.16 0.79
N ILE A 41 1.65 10.92 2.06
CA ILE A 41 1.05 11.63 3.19
C ILE A 41 1.32 13.13 3.08
N ASN A 42 2.55 13.53 2.77
CA ASN A 42 2.91 14.94 2.59
C ASN A 42 2.22 15.59 1.37
N TYR A 43 2.08 14.85 0.26
CA TYR A 43 1.37 15.32 -0.93
C TYR A 43 -0.11 15.60 -0.64
N PHE A 44 -0.76 14.73 0.13
CA PHE A 44 -2.15 14.93 0.48
C PHE A 44 -2.37 15.94 1.61
N ALA A 45 -1.44 16.04 2.55
CA ALA A 45 -1.41 17.10 3.55
C ALA A 45 -1.31 18.49 2.89
N SER A 46 -0.49 18.62 1.82
CA SER A 46 -0.32 19.89 1.11
C SER A 46 -1.57 20.30 0.30
N LYS A 47 -2.34 19.33 -0.22
CA LYS A 47 -3.57 19.60 -0.98
C LYS A 47 -4.78 20.00 -0.12
N LYS A 48 -4.66 20.04 1.22
CA LYS A 48 -5.74 20.44 2.14
C LYS A 48 -7.12 19.83 1.79
N ILE A 49 -7.14 18.56 1.36
CA ILE A 49 -8.39 17.81 1.15
C ILE A 49 -8.89 17.41 2.53
N HIS A 50 -9.43 18.40 3.24
CA HIS A 50 -10.14 18.20 4.49
C HIS A 50 -11.62 18.00 4.16
N ASN A 51 -12.19 16.91 4.65
CA ASN A 51 -13.64 16.77 4.66
C ASN A 51 -14.24 17.97 5.41
N PRO A 52 -15.36 18.55 4.92
CA PRO A 52 -16.05 19.60 5.64
C PRO A 52 -16.43 19.05 7.02
N ILE A 53 -15.83 19.65 8.04
CA ILE A 53 -16.03 19.26 9.43
C ILE A 53 -17.39 19.80 9.83
N ARG A 54 -18.32 18.93 10.22
CA ARG A 54 -19.64 19.34 10.71
C ARG A 54 -19.46 20.21 11.96
N SER A 55 -20.04 21.40 11.96
CA SER A 55 -19.83 22.46 12.96
C SER A 55 -20.51 22.22 14.32
N ASP A 56 -21.28 21.13 14.47
CA ASP A 56 -22.16 20.90 15.65
C ASP A 56 -21.48 20.17 16.83
N GLY A 57 -20.16 20.25 17.00
CA GLY A 57 -19.42 19.55 18.06
C GLY A 57 -18.61 20.49 18.97
N PRO A 58 -18.39 20.15 20.26
CA PRO A 58 -17.56 20.95 21.16
C PRO A 58 -16.15 21.17 20.59
N THR A 59 -15.68 22.41 20.72
CA THR A 59 -14.49 22.97 20.05
C THR A 59 -13.21 22.15 20.25
N ASP A 60 -13.06 21.46 21.39
CA ASP A 60 -11.86 20.67 21.70
C ASP A 60 -11.70 19.40 20.84
N HIS A 61 -12.79 18.82 20.35
CA HIS A 61 -12.75 17.63 19.49
C HIS A 61 -12.55 17.94 18.01
N ILE A 62 -12.85 19.18 17.59
CA ILE A 62 -12.71 19.63 16.20
C ILE A 62 -11.22 19.91 15.91
N VAL A 63 -10.51 20.60 16.80
CA VAL A 63 -9.09 20.94 16.63
C VAL A 63 -8.18 19.71 16.64
N LYS A 64 -8.51 18.69 17.44
CA LYS A 64 -7.67 17.48 17.58
C LYS A 64 -7.82 16.48 16.42
N LYS A 65 -8.90 16.58 15.65
CA LYS A 65 -9.16 15.76 14.44
C LYS A 65 -8.90 16.49 13.13
N ILE A 66 -8.73 17.82 13.17
CA ILE A 66 -8.18 18.60 12.07
C ILE A 66 -6.74 18.13 11.83
N GLY A 67 -6.50 17.53 10.68
CA GLY A 67 -5.15 17.22 10.21
C GLY A 67 -4.91 15.78 9.83
N THR A 68 -5.84 14.84 10.07
CA THR A 68 -5.66 13.45 9.60
C THR A 68 -6.18 13.30 8.16
N PRO A 69 -5.30 13.22 7.15
CA PRO A 69 -5.74 13.01 5.78
C PRO A 69 -6.39 11.63 5.68
N THR A 70 -7.62 11.57 5.17
CA THR A 70 -8.41 10.34 4.92
C THR A 70 -7.86 9.47 3.77
N MET A 71 -6.56 9.57 3.50
CA MET A 71 -5.89 9.07 2.28
C MET A 71 -5.22 7.71 2.46
N GLY A 72 -5.35 7.08 3.63
CA GLY A 72 -4.77 5.76 3.88
C GLY A 72 -5.25 4.69 2.89
N GLY A 73 -6.48 4.81 2.37
CA GLY A 73 -7.01 3.89 1.36
C GLY A 73 -6.24 3.91 0.04
N VAL A 74 -5.74 5.07 -0.40
CA VAL A 74 -4.93 5.19 -1.63
C VAL A 74 -3.58 4.49 -1.46
N LEU A 75 -2.99 4.62 -0.27
CA LEU A 75 -1.75 3.91 0.10
C LEU A 75 -1.94 2.39 0.07
N ILE A 76 -3.05 1.90 0.63
CA ILE A 76 -3.39 0.46 0.62
C ILE A 76 -3.58 -0.04 -0.82
N LEU A 77 -4.31 0.72 -1.66
CA LEU A 77 -4.52 0.34 -3.06
C LEU A 77 -3.20 0.26 -3.83
N ILE A 78 -2.30 1.25 -3.68
CA ILE A 78 -0.99 1.25 -4.35
C ILE A 78 -0.13 0.07 -3.88
N GLY A 79 -0.13 -0.22 -2.59
CA GLY A 79 0.58 -1.38 -2.03
C GLY A 79 0.10 -2.69 -2.64
N ILE A 80 -1.21 -2.93 -2.62
CA ILE A 80 -1.81 -4.14 -3.20
C ILE A 80 -1.51 -4.22 -4.71
N PHE A 81 -1.64 -3.11 -5.44
CA PHE A 81 -1.37 -3.07 -6.86
C PHE A 81 0.07 -3.46 -7.18
N SER A 82 1.04 -2.99 -6.38
CA SER A 82 2.45 -3.36 -6.54
C SER A 82 2.70 -4.84 -6.28
N GLY A 83 2.08 -5.41 -5.23
CA GLY A 83 2.22 -6.82 -4.89
C GLY A 83 1.58 -7.74 -5.93
N VAL A 84 0.43 -7.36 -6.49
CA VAL A 84 -0.25 -8.11 -7.55
C VAL A 84 0.54 -8.02 -8.85
N LEU A 85 1.01 -6.84 -9.26
CA LEU A 85 1.73 -6.67 -10.53
C LEU A 85 3.06 -7.44 -10.57
N LEU A 86 3.79 -7.51 -9.44
CA LEU A 86 5.07 -8.23 -9.39
C LEU A 86 4.94 -9.75 -9.30
N TRP A 87 3.88 -10.25 -8.66
CA TRP A 87 3.80 -11.66 -8.25
C TRP A 87 2.60 -12.41 -8.82
N SER A 88 1.61 -11.76 -9.44
CA SER A 88 0.38 -12.39 -9.92
C SER A 88 0.48 -12.92 -11.36
N ASP A 89 1.55 -13.67 -11.69
CA ASP A 89 1.72 -14.46 -12.93
C ASP A 89 1.93 -15.95 -12.63
#